data_AF-A0A318JKU4-F1
#
_entry.id   AF-A0A318JKU4-F1
#
_cell.length_a   1.000
_cell.length_b   1.000
_cell.length_c   1.000
_cell.angle_alpha   90.00
_cell.angle_beta   90.00
_cell.angle_gamma   90.00
#
_symmetry.space_group_name_H-M   'P 1'
#
loop_
_entity.id
_entity.type
_entity.pdbx_description
1 polymer ?
#
loop_
_entity_poly.entity_id
_entity_poly.type
_entity_poly.pdbx_seq_one_letter_code
_entity_poly.pdbx_strand_id
1 'polypeptide(L)'
;MSDSNKRKVAWAMLSRMASGPCAPLLALVDKVGVEETAAAMAEDPMLAGTRRGSQSTAAFDRAVSDLEEVERLGGRLVTPDDAEWPVESLACLFMDSDEPALVRPLALWVRGSCSLREATAHAIAVVGARACSSYGEHVTGEFVNDLVRQGWSATSGAAFGIDAAAHRAAMAGRGLTVAVMACGVDRVFPPDHQRLLEQIAERGLIVSEYPPGARVGRQSLLERNRLIAALSRAVIVIEAGMRSGSAPTVTWARRMGRPVFAVPGPITSATSRGCHHFIAGGEAQLATSAHEVIQALTTQDPTAAAASTGIGLLGPDGVIC
;
A
#
# COMPACT_ATOMS: atom_id res chain seq x y z
N MET A 1 -11.62 -26.46 15.79
CA MET A 1 -11.32 -25.44 14.75
C MET A 1 -11.41 -26.09 13.40
N SER A 2 -12.15 -25.50 12.46
CA SER A 2 -12.11 -25.85 11.04
C SER A 2 -10.68 -25.72 10.49
N ASP A 3 -10.32 -26.49 9.47
CA ASP A 3 -8.99 -26.48 8.85
C ASP A 3 -8.61 -25.08 8.33
N SER A 4 -9.56 -24.41 7.69
CA SER A 4 -9.43 -23.00 7.28
C SER A 4 -9.11 -22.05 8.44
N ASN A 5 -9.63 -22.32 9.64
CA ASN A 5 -9.37 -21.48 10.81
C ASN A 5 -7.96 -21.71 11.37
N LYS A 6 -7.45 -22.96 11.35
CA LYS A 6 -6.06 -23.25 11.73
C LYS A 6 -5.06 -22.53 10.84
N ARG A 7 -5.29 -22.60 9.53
CA ARG A 7 -4.46 -21.93 8.53
C ARG A 7 -4.46 -20.40 8.70
N LYS A 8 -5.60 -19.78 9.00
CA LYS A 8 -5.70 -18.34 9.27
C LYS A 8 -4.92 -17.94 10.54
N VAL A 9 -5.00 -18.75 11.60
CA VAL A 9 -4.25 -18.54 12.83
C VAL A 9 -2.73 -18.67 12.59
N ALA A 10 -2.29 -19.61 11.75
CA ALA A 10 -0.89 -19.74 11.36
C ALA A 10 -0.38 -18.45 10.67
N TRP A 11 -1.13 -17.91 9.70
CA TRP A 11 -0.80 -16.62 9.08
C TRP A 11 -0.72 -15.47 10.09
N ALA A 12 -1.69 -15.37 11.01
CA ALA A 12 -1.71 -14.33 12.03
C ALA A 12 -0.48 -14.43 12.96
N MET A 13 -0.12 -15.64 13.38
CA MET A 13 1.06 -15.90 14.21
C MET A 13 2.34 -15.47 13.49
N LEU A 14 2.54 -15.92 12.24
CA LEU A 14 3.73 -15.59 11.47
C LEU A 14 3.84 -14.09 11.17
N SER A 15 2.72 -13.44 10.81
CA SER A 15 2.67 -11.99 10.63
C SER A 15 3.08 -11.25 11.90
N ARG A 16 2.64 -11.72 13.08
CA ARG A 16 3.07 -11.15 14.36
C ARG A 16 4.55 -11.35 14.63
N MET A 17 5.08 -12.55 14.40
CA MET A 17 6.49 -12.84 14.64
C MET A 17 7.41 -12.01 13.73
N ALA A 18 7.02 -11.83 12.47
CA ALA A 18 7.71 -10.95 11.53
C ALA A 18 7.62 -9.48 11.94
N SER A 19 6.40 -9.00 12.27
CA SER A 19 6.12 -7.59 12.58
C SER A 19 6.71 -6.64 11.54
N GLY A 20 6.39 -6.86 10.27
CA GLY A 20 6.97 -6.15 9.11
C GLY A 20 7.55 -7.12 8.07
N PRO A 21 8.37 -6.62 7.13
CA PRO A 21 8.96 -7.44 6.08
C PRO A 21 9.98 -8.44 6.64
N CYS A 22 9.85 -9.74 6.32
CA CYS A 22 10.73 -10.79 6.83
C CYS A 22 11.05 -11.85 5.76
N ALA A 23 12.13 -11.65 5.00
CA ALA A 23 12.53 -12.55 3.92
C ALA A 23 12.82 -13.99 4.37
N PRO A 24 13.53 -14.25 5.49
CA PRO A 24 13.78 -15.61 5.94
C PRO A 24 12.49 -16.38 6.26
N LEU A 25 11.51 -15.70 6.86
CA LEU A 25 10.24 -16.34 7.20
C LEU A 25 9.40 -16.63 5.96
N LEU A 26 9.41 -15.73 4.97
CA LEU A 26 8.77 -15.99 3.67
C LEU A 26 9.40 -17.16 2.93
N ALA A 27 10.74 -17.24 2.89
CA ALA A 27 11.44 -18.36 2.28
C ALA A 27 11.09 -19.70 2.95
N LEU A 28 10.87 -19.69 4.27
CA LEU A 28 10.41 -20.88 5.00
C LEU A 28 8.96 -21.24 4.64
N VAL A 29 8.05 -20.26 4.60
CA VAL A 29 6.66 -20.47 4.16
C VAL A 29 6.60 -21.03 2.75
N ASP A 30 7.41 -20.51 1.82
CA ASP A 30 7.48 -20.99 0.44
C ASP A 30 8.01 -22.42 0.34
N LYS A 31 8.90 -22.81 1.25
CA LYS A 31 9.53 -24.13 1.24
C LYS A 31 8.66 -25.22 1.85
N VAL A 32 7.98 -24.94 2.97
CA VAL A 32 7.30 -25.99 3.76
C VAL A 32 5.82 -25.74 4.00
N GLY A 33 5.27 -24.57 3.65
CA GLY A 33 3.89 -24.20 3.93
C GLY A 33 3.74 -23.38 5.22
N VAL A 34 2.62 -22.65 5.33
CA VAL A 34 2.38 -21.71 6.44
C VAL A 34 2.17 -22.42 7.78
N GLU A 35 1.50 -23.57 7.79
CA GLU A 35 1.14 -24.28 9.02
C GLU A 35 2.36 -24.98 9.63
N GLU A 36 3.15 -25.66 8.80
CA GLU A 36 4.42 -26.27 9.15
C GLU A 36 5.42 -25.21 9.60
N THR A 37 5.46 -24.06 8.91
CA THR A 37 6.30 -22.93 9.32
C THR A 37 5.87 -22.38 10.69
N ALA A 38 4.57 -22.20 10.93
CA ALA A 38 4.07 -21.74 12.22
C ALA A 38 4.39 -22.73 13.35
N ALA A 39 4.24 -24.03 13.12
CA ALA A 39 4.63 -25.06 14.08
C ALA A 39 6.13 -25.01 14.39
N ALA A 40 6.99 -24.96 13.36
CA ALA A 40 8.43 -24.88 13.53
C ALA A 40 8.86 -23.60 14.27
N MET A 41 8.25 -22.45 13.95
CA MET A 41 8.53 -21.19 14.61
C MET A 41 8.02 -21.14 16.07
N ALA A 42 6.99 -21.92 16.40
CA ALA A 42 6.49 -22.06 17.76
C ALA A 42 7.48 -22.83 18.64
N GLU A 43 8.15 -23.83 18.07
CA GLU A 43 9.18 -24.63 18.73
C GLU A 43 10.51 -23.86 18.84
N ASP A 44 10.95 -23.23 17.75
CA ASP A 44 12.17 -22.41 17.71
C ASP A 44 11.89 -21.01 17.14
N PRO A 45 11.60 -20.02 18.00
CA PRO A 45 11.38 -18.63 17.58
C PRO A 45 12.58 -17.95 16.91
N MET A 46 13.79 -18.53 16.93
CA MET A 46 14.99 -17.97 16.30
C MET A 46 15.22 -18.50 14.87
N LEU A 47 14.46 -19.51 14.42
CA LEU A 47 14.66 -20.22 13.15
C LEU A 47 14.69 -19.29 11.92
N ALA A 48 13.96 -18.17 11.96
CA ALA A 48 13.91 -17.16 10.90
C ALA A 48 14.63 -15.84 11.25
N GLY A 49 15.52 -15.84 12.25
CA GLY A 49 16.21 -14.62 12.71
C GLY A 49 15.30 -13.61 13.43
N THR A 50 14.08 -14.00 13.77
CA THR A 50 13.09 -13.18 14.47
C THR A 50 13.47 -12.99 15.94
N ARG A 51 14.00 -11.81 16.31
CA ARG A 51 14.54 -11.50 17.66
C ARG A 51 13.51 -11.42 18.81
N ARG A 52 12.28 -11.94 18.66
CA ARG A 52 11.26 -11.90 19.71
C ARG A 52 10.53 -13.24 19.80
N GLY A 53 10.88 -14.04 20.81
CA GLY A 53 10.20 -15.29 21.13
C GLY A 53 9.53 -15.23 22.49
N SER A 54 8.20 -15.40 22.50
CA SER A 54 7.45 -15.94 23.65
C SER A 54 7.17 -17.43 23.37
N GLN A 55 6.91 -18.22 24.40
CA GLN A 55 6.70 -19.67 24.31
C GLN A 55 5.57 -20.07 23.33
N SER A 56 5.69 -21.27 22.73
CA SER A 56 4.82 -21.87 21.71
C SER A 56 3.31 -21.60 21.88
N THR A 57 2.72 -21.96 23.03
CA THR A 57 1.28 -21.79 23.28
C THR A 57 0.85 -20.31 23.29
N ALA A 58 1.67 -19.44 23.88
CA ALA A 58 1.36 -18.01 23.99
C ALA A 58 1.39 -17.31 22.62
N ALA A 59 2.13 -17.82 21.64
CA ALA A 59 2.17 -17.28 20.28
C ALA A 59 0.85 -17.52 19.53
N PHE A 60 0.32 -18.75 19.59
CA PHE A 60 -0.97 -19.10 18.99
C PHE A 60 -2.13 -18.38 19.69
N ASP A 61 -2.15 -18.36 21.03
CA ASP A 61 -3.19 -17.66 21.79
C ASP A 61 -3.22 -16.16 21.46
N ARG A 62 -2.04 -15.55 21.29
CA ARG A 62 -1.97 -14.14 20.88
C ARG A 62 -2.46 -13.93 19.45
N ALA A 63 -2.14 -14.83 18.53
CA ALA A 63 -2.63 -14.76 17.15
C ALA A 63 -4.16 -14.85 17.06
N VAL A 64 -4.78 -15.74 17.85
CA VAL A 64 -6.24 -15.81 17.98
C VAL A 64 -6.79 -14.50 18.54
N SER A 65 -6.22 -13.98 19.62
CA SER A 65 -6.63 -12.69 20.20
C SER A 65 -6.52 -11.52 19.22
N ASP A 66 -5.55 -11.52 18.32
CA ASP A 66 -5.39 -10.48 17.30
C ASP A 66 -6.48 -10.54 16.23
N LEU A 67 -6.83 -11.75 15.79
CA LEU A 67 -7.90 -11.96 14.84
C LEU A 67 -9.24 -11.48 15.42
N GLU A 68 -9.52 -11.81 16.68
CA GLU A 68 -10.70 -11.32 17.40
C GLU A 68 -10.67 -9.80 17.59
N GLU A 69 -9.50 -9.23 17.90
CA GLU A 69 -9.34 -7.78 18.08
C GLU A 69 -9.59 -7.00 16.78
N VAL A 70 -9.04 -7.45 15.66
CA VAL A 70 -9.26 -6.80 14.36
C VAL A 70 -10.70 -6.98 13.88
N GLU A 71 -11.32 -8.14 14.11
CA GLU A 71 -12.72 -8.40 13.76
C GLU A 71 -13.67 -7.46 14.50
N ARG A 72 -13.47 -7.26 15.82
CA ARG A 72 -14.24 -6.28 16.61
C ARG A 72 -14.14 -4.85 16.10
N LEU A 73 -13.07 -4.52 15.39
CA LEU A 73 -12.85 -3.19 14.79
C LEU A 73 -13.44 -3.06 13.38
N GLY A 74 -14.15 -4.07 12.88
CA GLY A 74 -14.65 -4.13 11.50
C GLY A 74 -13.54 -4.40 10.48
N GLY A 75 -12.50 -5.12 10.90
CA GLY A 75 -11.37 -5.50 10.08
C GLY A 75 -11.17 -7.01 9.98
N ARG A 76 -10.10 -7.40 9.31
CA ARG A 76 -9.74 -8.79 9.04
C ARG A 76 -8.25 -8.91 8.73
N LEU A 77 -7.73 -10.13 8.81
CA LEU A 77 -6.45 -10.48 8.21
C LEU A 77 -6.69 -10.91 6.76
N VAL A 78 -5.95 -10.33 5.81
CA VAL A 78 -5.94 -10.70 4.39
C VAL A 78 -4.62 -11.40 4.10
N THR A 79 -4.68 -12.60 3.53
CA THR A 79 -3.54 -13.50 3.28
C THR A 79 -3.52 -13.91 1.81
N PRO A 80 -2.41 -14.48 1.30
CA PRO A 80 -2.34 -14.97 -0.08
C PRO A 80 -3.39 -16.02 -0.46
N ASP A 81 -4.06 -16.64 0.52
CA ASP A 81 -5.13 -17.62 0.28
C ASP A 81 -6.51 -16.95 0.04
N ASP A 82 -6.66 -15.64 0.34
CA ASP A 82 -7.93 -14.94 0.23
C ASP A 82 -8.13 -14.32 -1.17
N ALA A 83 -9.38 -14.34 -1.68
CA ALA A 83 -9.71 -13.79 -3.00
C ALA A 83 -9.44 -12.28 -3.16
N GLU A 84 -9.42 -11.57 -2.04
CA GLU A 84 -9.15 -10.13 -1.96
C GLU A 84 -7.66 -9.78 -1.77
N TRP A 85 -6.77 -10.77 -1.78
CA TRP A 85 -5.34 -10.52 -1.82
C TRP A 85 -4.96 -9.80 -3.14
N PRO A 86 -4.30 -8.64 -3.09
CA PRO A 86 -4.03 -7.84 -4.30
C PRO A 86 -2.80 -8.38 -5.05
N VAL A 87 -2.93 -9.57 -5.64
CA VAL A 87 -1.85 -10.28 -6.36
C VAL A 87 -1.20 -9.38 -7.41
N GLU A 88 -2.01 -8.70 -8.23
CA GLU A 88 -1.52 -7.87 -9.33
C GLU A 88 -0.74 -6.65 -8.85
N SER A 89 -1.20 -6.01 -7.77
CA SER A 89 -0.52 -4.85 -7.20
C SER A 89 0.79 -5.27 -6.54
N LEU A 90 0.76 -6.35 -5.76
CA LEU A 90 1.93 -6.82 -5.01
C LEU A 90 2.94 -7.59 -5.85
N ALA A 91 2.62 -7.99 -7.09
CA ALA A 91 3.50 -8.75 -7.99
C ALA A 91 4.92 -8.15 -8.12
N CYS A 92 5.06 -6.82 -8.07
CA CYS A 92 6.36 -6.14 -8.11
C CYS A 92 7.27 -6.42 -6.90
N LEU A 93 6.74 -7.04 -5.84
CA LEU A 93 7.47 -7.48 -4.64
C LEU A 93 7.75 -9.00 -4.64
N PHE A 94 7.27 -9.75 -5.65
CA PHE A 94 7.52 -11.19 -5.80
C PHE A 94 8.69 -11.49 -6.73
N MET A 95 9.35 -10.46 -7.28
CA MET A 95 10.51 -10.66 -8.13
C MET A 95 11.68 -11.14 -7.26
N ASP A 96 12.28 -12.26 -7.63
CA ASP A 96 13.57 -12.74 -7.09
C ASP A 96 14.63 -11.66 -7.37
N SER A 97 14.70 -10.70 -6.47
CA SER A 97 15.76 -9.71 -6.44
C SER A 97 16.63 -10.04 -5.25
N ASP A 98 17.94 -10.18 -5.49
CA ASP A 98 18.96 -10.15 -4.43
C ASP A 98 18.94 -8.83 -3.62
N GLU A 99 18.06 -7.88 -3.96
CA GLU A 99 17.77 -6.71 -3.16
C GLU A 99 16.95 -7.08 -1.90
N PRO A 100 17.54 -6.99 -0.68
CA PRO A 100 16.91 -7.44 0.56
C PRO A 100 15.66 -6.66 0.98
N ALA A 101 15.19 -5.71 0.17
CA ALA A 101 14.22 -4.70 0.55
C ALA A 101 12.91 -4.71 -0.26
N LEU A 102 12.83 -5.52 -1.33
CA LEU A 102 11.58 -5.81 -2.05
C LEU A 102 10.89 -7.06 -1.51
N VAL A 103 10.80 -7.16 -0.19
CA VAL A 103 10.19 -8.32 0.48
C VAL A 103 8.68 -8.17 0.44
N ARG A 104 7.96 -9.11 -0.17
CA ARG A 104 6.48 -9.13 -0.15
C ARG A 104 5.92 -9.28 1.28
N PRO A 105 4.71 -8.78 1.58
CA PRO A 105 4.09 -9.02 2.88
C PRO A 105 3.66 -10.49 3.04
N LEU A 106 3.82 -11.04 4.26
CA LEU A 106 3.27 -12.35 4.64
C LEU A 106 1.74 -12.33 4.66
N ALA A 107 1.18 -11.29 5.27
CA ALA A 107 -0.24 -11.02 5.37
C ALA A 107 -0.44 -9.51 5.59
N LEU A 108 -1.66 -9.03 5.39
CA LEU A 108 -2.05 -7.64 5.58
C LEU A 108 -3.26 -7.58 6.53
N TRP A 109 -3.10 -6.85 7.63
CA TRP A 109 -4.21 -6.49 8.51
C TRP A 109 -4.97 -5.34 7.86
N VAL A 110 -6.28 -5.50 7.71
CA VAL A 110 -7.14 -4.56 7.00
C VAL A 110 -8.30 -4.17 7.91
N ARG A 111 -8.64 -2.88 7.96
CA ARG A 111 -9.84 -2.36 8.62
C ARG A 111 -10.65 -1.55 7.62
N GLY A 112 -11.96 -1.80 7.57
CA GLY A 112 -12.87 -1.27 6.55
C GLY A 112 -13.48 -2.39 5.71
N SER A 113 -14.62 -2.13 5.09
CA SER A 113 -15.51 -3.18 4.57
C SER A 113 -15.31 -3.55 3.09
N CYS A 114 -14.66 -2.70 2.28
CA CYS A 114 -14.47 -3.00 0.86
C CYS A 114 -13.32 -4.00 0.63
N SER A 115 -13.32 -4.64 -0.55
CA SER A 115 -12.26 -5.56 -0.96
C SER A 115 -10.94 -4.84 -1.14
N LEU A 116 -9.86 -5.35 -0.54
CA LEU A 116 -8.54 -4.76 -0.68
C LEU A 116 -8.08 -4.77 -2.15
N ARG A 117 -8.23 -5.91 -2.82
CA ARG A 117 -7.88 -6.06 -4.25
C ARG A 117 -8.60 -5.07 -5.14
N GLU A 118 -9.91 -4.87 -4.95
CA GLU A 118 -10.67 -3.90 -5.76
C GLU A 118 -10.23 -2.47 -5.47
N ALA A 119 -10.05 -2.12 -4.19
CA ALA A 119 -9.61 -0.79 -3.79
C ALA A 119 -8.23 -0.44 -4.35
N THR A 120 -7.35 -1.43 -4.56
CA THR A 120 -5.98 -1.23 -5.08
C THR A 120 -5.80 -1.58 -6.56
N ALA A 121 -6.84 -2.03 -7.26
CA ALA A 121 -6.77 -2.37 -8.69
C ALA A 121 -6.44 -1.14 -9.56
N HIS A 122 -7.05 0.00 -9.23
CA HIS A 122 -6.83 1.30 -9.87
C HIS A 122 -6.45 2.36 -8.83
N ALA A 123 -5.41 2.09 -8.05
CA ALA A 123 -4.93 3.03 -7.04
C ALA A 123 -3.73 3.86 -7.52
N ILE A 124 -3.68 5.12 -7.08
CA ILE A 124 -2.51 5.99 -7.22
C ILE A 124 -2.07 6.45 -5.84
N ALA A 125 -0.78 6.35 -5.58
CA ALA A 125 -0.20 6.85 -4.35
C ALA A 125 -0.07 8.37 -4.44
N VAL A 126 -0.60 9.09 -3.46
CA VAL A 126 -0.46 10.55 -3.37
C VAL A 126 0.28 10.88 -2.08
N VAL A 127 1.50 11.40 -2.22
CA VAL A 127 2.44 11.59 -1.09
C VAL A 127 3.08 12.98 -1.14
N GLY A 128 3.60 13.43 0.00
CA GLY A 128 4.39 14.66 0.01
C GLY A 128 4.77 15.19 1.39
N ALA A 129 4.92 16.51 1.46
CA ALA A 129 5.40 17.23 2.63
C ALA A 129 4.39 17.14 3.78
N ARG A 130 4.92 16.87 4.99
CA ARG A 130 4.12 16.86 6.23
C ARG A 130 3.67 18.26 6.65
N ALA A 131 4.51 19.25 6.41
CA ALA A 131 4.19 20.67 6.52
C ALA A 131 3.98 21.21 5.11
N CYS A 132 2.87 20.81 4.48
CA CYS A 132 2.52 21.29 3.14
C CYS A 132 2.04 22.74 3.19
N SER A 133 2.17 23.43 2.06
CA SER A 133 1.63 24.77 1.87
C SER A 133 0.11 24.71 1.57
N SER A 134 -0.55 25.86 1.59
CA SER A 134 -1.93 25.97 1.10
C SER A 134 -2.04 25.61 -0.39
N TYR A 135 -1.00 25.90 -1.17
CA TYR A 135 -0.89 25.43 -2.55
C TYR A 135 -0.86 23.91 -2.60
N GLY A 136 -0.01 23.25 -1.80
CA GLY A 136 0.07 21.79 -1.74
C GLY A 136 -1.26 21.14 -1.34
N GLU A 137 -1.95 21.67 -0.34
CA GLU A 137 -3.27 21.18 0.08
C GLU A 137 -4.32 21.35 -1.04
N HIS A 138 -4.37 22.53 -1.67
CA HIS A 138 -5.30 22.80 -2.78
C HIS A 138 -5.06 21.87 -3.98
N VAL A 139 -3.81 21.75 -4.42
CA VAL A 139 -3.45 20.90 -5.56
C VAL A 139 -3.67 19.43 -5.25
N THR A 140 -3.43 18.99 -4.02
CA THR A 140 -3.79 17.62 -3.60
C THR A 140 -5.30 17.40 -3.75
N GLY A 141 -6.10 18.38 -3.35
CA GLY A 141 -7.56 18.36 -3.52
C GLY A 141 -7.96 18.19 -4.98
N GLU A 142 -7.44 19.02 -5.88
CA GLU A 142 -7.74 18.96 -7.31
C GLU A 142 -7.36 17.61 -7.93
N PHE A 143 -6.10 17.17 -7.72
CA PHE A 143 -5.63 15.89 -8.25
C PHE A 143 -6.49 14.74 -7.75
N VAL A 144 -6.71 14.63 -6.45
CA VAL A 144 -7.43 13.48 -5.89
C VAL A 144 -8.91 13.49 -6.28
N ASN A 145 -9.56 14.66 -6.31
CA ASN A 145 -10.95 14.77 -6.77
C ASN A 145 -11.10 14.26 -8.21
N ASP A 146 -10.16 14.61 -9.09
CA ASP A 146 -10.21 14.18 -10.49
C ASP A 146 -9.86 12.71 -10.68
N LEU A 147 -8.95 12.17 -9.85
CA LEU A 147 -8.67 10.73 -9.79
C LEU A 147 -9.93 9.94 -9.42
N VAL A 148 -10.59 10.31 -8.32
CA VAL A 148 -11.76 9.55 -7.85
C VAL A 148 -12.96 9.67 -8.78
N ARG A 149 -13.15 10.81 -9.46
CA ARG A 149 -14.18 10.97 -10.51
C ARG A 149 -13.96 10.03 -11.69
N GLN A 150 -12.72 9.66 -11.96
CA GLN A 150 -12.34 8.72 -13.02
C GLN A 150 -12.26 7.27 -12.53
N GLY A 151 -12.74 6.98 -11.32
CA GLY A 151 -12.78 5.62 -10.76
C GLY A 151 -11.45 5.15 -10.15
N TRP A 152 -10.49 6.05 -9.95
CA TRP A 152 -9.23 5.71 -9.30
C TRP A 152 -9.31 5.92 -7.78
N SER A 153 -8.65 5.06 -7.02
CA SER A 153 -8.50 5.20 -5.57
C SER A 153 -7.24 5.99 -5.21
N ALA A 154 -7.27 6.71 -4.09
CA ALA A 154 -6.08 7.38 -3.55
C ALA A 154 -5.45 6.55 -2.42
N THR A 155 -4.20 6.15 -2.58
CA THR A 155 -3.42 5.46 -1.53
C THR A 155 -2.44 6.44 -0.88
N SER A 156 -2.37 6.46 0.44
CA SER A 156 -1.39 7.29 1.15
C SER A 156 -1.06 6.75 2.54
N GLY A 157 -0.21 7.45 3.27
CA GLY A 157 0.32 7.02 4.55
C GLY A 157 -0.35 7.60 5.79
N ALA A 158 -1.45 8.35 5.64
CA ALA A 158 -2.14 9.07 6.71
C ALA A 158 -1.26 9.99 7.58
N ALA A 159 -0.08 10.38 7.11
CA ALA A 159 0.74 11.38 7.77
C ALA A 159 0.10 12.78 7.71
N PHE A 160 0.66 13.75 8.43
CA PHE A 160 0.31 15.16 8.27
C PHE A 160 0.53 15.65 6.84
N GLY A 161 -0.10 16.78 6.50
CA GLY A 161 0.07 17.46 5.22
C GLY A 161 -0.59 16.72 4.06
N ILE A 162 0.18 16.49 2.99
CA ILE A 162 -0.32 15.95 1.72
C ILE A 162 -1.07 14.62 1.90
N ASP A 163 -0.57 13.70 2.73
CA ASP A 163 -1.22 12.41 2.96
C ASP A 163 -2.66 12.58 3.51
N ALA A 164 -2.83 13.44 4.53
CA ALA A 164 -4.14 13.72 5.10
C ALA A 164 -5.05 14.47 4.14
N ALA A 165 -4.51 15.43 3.39
CA ALA A 165 -5.26 16.15 2.36
C ALA A 165 -5.77 15.19 1.28
N ALA A 166 -4.97 14.21 0.87
CA ALA A 166 -5.36 13.20 -0.12
C ALA A 166 -6.53 12.34 0.37
N HIS A 167 -6.45 11.81 1.60
CA HIS A 167 -7.55 11.03 2.17
C HIS A 167 -8.85 11.85 2.30
N ARG A 168 -8.75 13.11 2.76
CA ARG A 168 -9.91 14.00 2.88
C ARG A 168 -10.54 14.30 1.52
N ALA A 169 -9.72 14.61 0.51
CA ALA A 169 -10.18 14.89 -0.85
C ALA A 169 -10.88 13.68 -1.47
N ALA A 170 -10.31 12.48 -1.35
CA ALA A 170 -10.91 11.26 -1.88
C ALA A 170 -12.31 11.01 -1.28
N MET A 171 -12.43 11.14 0.05
CA MET A 171 -13.72 10.97 0.74
C MET A 171 -14.72 12.09 0.40
N ALA A 172 -14.26 13.33 0.22
CA ALA A 172 -15.11 14.45 -0.21
C ALA A 172 -15.66 14.23 -1.62
N GLY A 173 -14.82 13.69 -2.52
CA GLY A 173 -15.21 13.24 -3.86
C GLY A 173 -16.01 11.93 -3.90
N ARG A 174 -16.33 11.34 -2.74
CA ARG A 174 -17.03 10.05 -2.59
C ARG A 174 -16.31 8.87 -3.26
N GLY A 175 -14.99 8.98 -3.42
CA GLY A 175 -14.14 7.90 -3.91
C GLY A 175 -13.56 7.05 -2.78
N LEU A 176 -12.84 6.01 -3.19
CA LEU A 176 -12.11 5.12 -2.29
C LEU A 176 -10.75 5.71 -1.92
N THR A 177 -10.33 5.44 -0.68
CA THR A 177 -8.98 5.75 -0.23
C THR A 177 -8.41 4.65 0.66
N VAL A 178 -7.10 4.42 0.54
CA VAL A 178 -6.38 3.37 1.26
C VAL A 178 -5.25 4.01 2.07
N ALA A 179 -5.37 3.98 3.40
CA ALA A 179 -4.31 4.38 4.32
C ALA A 179 -3.44 3.18 4.68
N VAL A 180 -2.20 3.16 4.20
CA VAL A 180 -1.22 2.15 4.60
C VAL A 180 -0.57 2.62 5.90
N MET A 181 -0.50 1.83 6.97
CA MET A 181 -0.03 2.25 8.30
C MET A 181 1.30 1.59 8.69
N ALA A 182 2.09 2.29 9.50
CA ALA A 182 3.38 1.81 10.04
C ALA A 182 3.26 1.24 11.47
N CYS A 183 2.02 0.95 11.89
CA CYS A 183 1.60 0.42 13.18
C CYS A 183 0.39 -0.50 12.96
N GLY A 184 -0.08 -1.19 14.00
CA GLY A 184 -1.30 -1.98 13.90
C GLY A 184 -2.50 -1.14 13.46
N VAL A 185 -3.47 -1.75 12.76
CA VAL A 185 -4.68 -1.06 12.25
C VAL A 185 -5.63 -0.57 13.36
N ASP A 186 -5.40 -1.03 14.59
CA ASP A 186 -6.04 -0.62 15.85
C ASP A 186 -5.40 0.63 16.48
N ARG A 187 -4.21 1.05 16.00
CA ARG A 187 -3.46 2.17 16.56
C ARG A 187 -3.66 3.44 15.76
N VAL A 188 -3.87 4.53 16.48
CA VAL A 188 -3.91 5.88 15.90
C VAL A 188 -2.48 6.43 15.83
N PHE A 189 -2.03 6.76 14.61
CA PHE A 189 -0.80 7.51 14.41
C PHE A 189 -0.88 8.33 13.10
N PRO A 190 -0.64 9.65 13.14
CA PRO A 190 -0.42 10.48 14.33
C PRO A 190 -1.69 10.61 15.20
N PRO A 191 -1.58 10.86 16.53
CA PRO A 191 -2.74 10.98 17.43
C PRO A 191 -3.81 11.97 16.96
N ASP A 192 -3.39 13.11 16.40
CA ASP A 192 -4.29 14.15 15.89
C ASP A 192 -5.18 13.69 14.72
N HIS A 193 -4.84 12.56 14.08
CA HIS A 193 -5.60 12.00 12.97
C HIS A 193 -6.60 10.92 13.39
N GLN A 194 -6.90 10.78 14.68
CA GLN A 194 -7.90 9.81 15.16
C GLN A 194 -9.20 9.86 14.34
N ARG A 195 -9.82 11.04 14.24
CA ARG A 195 -11.07 11.22 13.49
C ARG A 195 -10.91 10.94 12.00
N LEU A 196 -9.76 11.29 11.41
CA LEU A 196 -9.49 11.03 10.00
C LEU A 196 -9.40 9.53 9.74
N LEU A 197 -8.68 8.79 10.60
CA LEU A 197 -8.54 7.34 10.48
C LEU A 197 -9.89 6.63 10.69
N GLU A 198 -10.71 7.06 11.65
CA GLU A 198 -12.07 6.55 11.81
C GLU A 198 -12.90 6.72 10.53
N GLN A 199 -12.86 7.92 9.91
CA GLN A 199 -13.55 8.19 8.64
C GLN A 199 -13.01 7.34 7.47
N ILE A 200 -11.69 7.12 7.42
CA ILE A 200 -11.08 6.24 6.41
C ILE A 200 -11.54 4.79 6.61
N ALA A 201 -11.57 4.29 7.84
CA ALA A 201 -12.05 2.94 8.13
C ALA A 201 -13.54 2.74 7.77
N GLU A 202 -14.36 3.79 7.88
CA GLU A 202 -15.78 3.74 7.50
C GLU A 202 -16.02 3.74 5.98
N ARG A 203 -15.17 4.42 5.20
CA ARG A 203 -15.44 4.74 3.78
C ARG A 203 -14.40 4.20 2.80
N GLY A 204 -13.30 3.69 3.31
CA GLY A 204 -12.16 3.17 2.57
C GLY A 204 -11.49 2.06 3.38
N LEU A 205 -10.15 2.00 3.33
CA LEU A 205 -9.38 0.98 4.01
C LEU A 205 -8.22 1.57 4.82
N ILE A 206 -8.00 1.01 6.00
CA ILE A 206 -6.72 1.09 6.71
C ILE A 206 -6.03 -0.27 6.53
N VAL A 207 -4.79 -0.27 6.08
CA VAL A 207 -4.02 -1.47 5.76
C VAL A 207 -2.70 -1.42 6.51
N SER A 208 -2.27 -2.53 7.10
CA SER A 208 -0.97 -2.62 7.76
C SER A 208 -0.35 -4.01 7.63
N GLU A 209 0.96 -4.06 7.49
CA GLU A 209 1.73 -5.31 7.62
C GLU A 209 2.03 -5.63 9.10
N TYR A 210 1.81 -4.68 10.00
CA TYR A 210 2.09 -4.81 11.42
C TYR A 210 0.86 -5.32 12.17
N PRO A 211 1.01 -6.28 13.10
CA PRO A 211 -0.10 -6.90 13.80
C PRO A 211 -0.80 -5.93 14.75
N PRO A 212 -2.03 -6.25 15.20
CA PRO A 212 -2.73 -5.47 16.21
C PRO A 212 -1.86 -5.16 17.43
N GLY A 213 -2.00 -3.95 17.96
CA GLY A 213 -1.22 -3.46 19.08
C GLY A 213 0.21 -3.01 18.75
N ALA A 214 0.74 -3.30 17.55
CA ALA A 214 2.09 -2.91 17.15
C ALA A 214 2.25 -1.37 17.13
N ARG A 215 3.30 -0.89 17.79
CA ARG A 215 3.61 0.54 17.89
C ARG A 215 4.42 1.01 16.69
N VAL A 216 4.27 2.28 16.33
CA VAL A 216 5.10 2.91 15.31
C VAL A 216 6.57 2.95 15.73
N GLY A 217 7.46 2.56 14.82
CA GLY A 217 8.89 2.72 14.93
C GLY A 217 9.45 3.57 13.78
N ARG A 218 10.69 4.04 13.91
CA ARG A 218 11.36 4.77 12.82
C ARG A 218 11.53 3.88 11.59
N GLN A 219 11.92 2.63 11.81
CA GLN A 219 12.14 1.67 10.73
C GLN A 219 10.83 1.33 10.02
N SER A 220 9.75 1.09 10.79
CA SER A 220 8.45 0.76 10.21
C SER A 220 7.89 1.87 9.32
N LEU A 221 8.16 3.14 9.65
CA LEU A 221 7.78 4.28 8.81
C LEU A 221 8.49 4.29 7.45
N LEU A 222 9.74 3.82 7.38
CA LEU A 222 10.52 3.74 6.14
C LEU A 222 10.11 2.53 5.31
N GLU A 223 9.93 1.38 5.96
CA GLU A 223 9.55 0.11 5.32
C GLU A 223 8.14 0.17 4.75
N ARG A 224 7.18 0.73 5.49
CA ARG A 224 5.78 0.86 5.06
C ARG A 224 5.64 1.56 3.71
N ASN A 225 6.51 2.52 3.40
CA ASN A 225 6.42 3.29 2.15
C ASN A 225 6.56 2.41 0.90
N ARG A 226 7.19 1.23 1.00
CA ARG A 226 7.22 0.26 -0.11
C ARG A 226 5.81 -0.24 -0.44
N LEU A 227 4.94 -0.42 0.56
CA LEU A 227 3.57 -0.90 0.36
C LEU A 227 2.67 0.20 -0.22
N ILE A 228 2.91 1.48 0.12
CA ILE A 228 2.23 2.60 -0.54
C ILE A 228 2.50 2.56 -2.05
N ALA A 229 3.76 2.37 -2.43
CA ALA A 229 4.15 2.27 -3.84
C ALA A 229 3.63 0.98 -4.50
N ALA A 230 3.75 -0.17 -3.83
CA ALA A 230 3.36 -1.47 -4.38
C ALA A 230 1.85 -1.59 -4.60
N LEU A 231 1.03 -1.09 -3.65
CA LEU A 231 -0.43 -1.07 -3.74
C LEU A 231 -0.97 0.01 -4.69
N SER A 232 -0.10 0.63 -5.48
CA SER A 232 -0.46 1.70 -6.42
C SER A 232 0.14 1.45 -7.80
N ARG A 233 -0.52 1.93 -8.84
CA ARG A 233 -0.03 1.86 -10.22
C ARG A 233 0.98 2.95 -10.54
N ALA A 234 0.93 4.06 -9.81
CA ALA A 234 1.87 5.17 -9.90
C ALA A 234 1.99 5.89 -8.54
N VAL A 235 3.01 6.74 -8.42
CA VAL A 235 3.19 7.66 -7.30
C VAL A 235 3.16 9.09 -7.79
N ILE A 236 2.37 9.96 -7.17
CA ILE A 236 2.36 11.40 -7.37
C ILE A 236 2.94 12.07 -6.12
N VAL A 237 3.99 12.88 -6.31
CA VAL A 237 4.56 13.74 -5.28
C VAL A 237 4.05 15.16 -5.47
N ILE A 238 3.17 15.61 -4.57
CA ILE A 238 2.56 16.96 -4.68
C ILE A 238 3.54 18.04 -4.22
N GLU A 239 4.10 17.87 -3.03
CA GLU A 239 5.14 18.74 -2.49
C GLU A 239 6.21 17.89 -1.78
N ALA A 240 7.47 18.27 -1.93
CA ALA A 240 8.58 17.66 -1.22
C ALA A 240 9.72 18.67 -1.05
N GLY A 241 10.25 18.78 0.17
CA GLY A 241 11.57 19.40 0.39
C GLY A 241 12.72 18.45 0.03
N MET A 242 13.96 18.95 0.01
CA MET A 242 15.16 18.15 -0.31
C MET A 242 15.36 16.93 0.60
N ARG A 243 14.86 16.96 1.84
CA ARG A 243 14.93 15.85 2.81
C ARG A 243 13.53 15.36 3.19
N SER A 244 12.64 15.24 2.20
CA SER A 244 11.25 14.85 2.41
C SER A 244 11.11 13.39 2.84
N GLY A 245 10.13 13.12 3.70
CA GLY A 245 9.70 11.75 4.04
C GLY A 245 9.02 11.00 2.89
N SER A 246 8.73 11.68 1.76
CA SER A 246 8.22 11.07 0.53
C SER A 246 9.31 10.48 -0.36
N ALA A 247 10.58 10.87 -0.18
CA ALA A 247 11.69 10.38 -1.00
C ALA A 247 11.84 8.84 -0.98
N PRO A 248 11.70 8.13 0.16
CA PRO A 248 11.70 6.68 0.15
C PRO A 248 10.59 6.06 -0.72
N THR A 249 9.40 6.68 -0.78
CA THR A 249 8.31 6.20 -1.64
C THR A 249 8.66 6.33 -3.12
N VAL A 250 9.30 7.44 -3.52
CA VAL A 250 9.84 7.63 -4.88
C VAL A 250 10.87 6.56 -5.20
N THR A 251 11.83 6.33 -4.29
CA THR A 251 12.84 5.29 -4.46
C THR A 251 12.20 3.90 -4.64
N TRP A 252 11.22 3.55 -3.81
CA TRP A 252 10.51 2.27 -3.92
C TRP A 252 9.76 2.13 -5.24
N ALA A 253 9.03 3.15 -5.65
CA ALA A 253 8.30 3.14 -6.90
C ALA A 253 9.22 2.89 -8.09
N ARG A 254 10.36 3.60 -8.15
CA ARG A 254 11.35 3.42 -9.21
C ARG A 254 11.94 2.01 -9.23
N ARG A 255 12.28 1.45 -8.07
CA ARG A 255 12.78 0.06 -7.98
C ARG A 255 11.75 -0.96 -8.46
N MET A 256 10.47 -0.70 -8.24
CA MET A 256 9.35 -1.54 -8.69
C MET A 256 8.92 -1.28 -10.14
N GLY A 257 9.60 -0.37 -10.86
CA GLY A 257 9.18 0.04 -12.20
C GLY A 257 7.84 0.78 -12.25
N ARG A 258 7.38 1.33 -11.12
CA ARG A 258 6.16 2.15 -11.06
C ARG A 258 6.48 3.58 -11.51
N PRO A 259 5.73 4.16 -12.46
CA PRO A 259 5.88 5.56 -12.85
C PRO A 259 5.74 6.49 -11.64
N VAL A 260 6.62 7.48 -11.58
CA VAL A 260 6.58 8.54 -10.57
C VAL A 260 6.31 9.85 -11.27
N PHE A 261 5.41 10.64 -10.69
CA PHE A 261 5.07 11.99 -11.11
C PHE A 261 5.37 12.97 -9.99
N ALA A 262 5.74 14.19 -10.35
CA ALA A 262 5.95 15.26 -9.40
C ALA A 262 5.29 16.54 -9.90
N VAL A 263 4.60 17.22 -8.99
CA VAL A 263 3.94 18.49 -9.28
C VAL A 263 4.97 19.62 -9.22
N PRO A 264 5.05 20.49 -10.24
CA PRO A 264 5.92 21.65 -10.18
C PRO A 264 5.35 22.68 -9.20
N GLY A 265 6.21 23.36 -8.44
CA GLY A 265 5.80 24.47 -7.58
C GLY A 265 6.71 25.69 -7.71
N PRO A 266 6.45 26.76 -6.95
CA PRO A 266 7.27 27.97 -6.98
C PRO A 266 8.73 27.68 -6.66
N ILE A 267 9.68 28.19 -7.47
CA ILE A 267 11.13 27.99 -7.24
C ILE A 267 11.63 28.62 -5.93
N THR A 268 10.87 29.56 -5.38
CA THR A 268 11.13 30.18 -4.08
C THR A 268 10.64 29.34 -2.90
N SER A 269 9.80 28.31 -3.14
CA SER A 269 9.25 27.47 -2.10
C SER A 269 10.20 26.33 -1.73
N ALA A 270 10.54 26.23 -0.45
CA ALA A 270 11.37 25.14 0.07
C ALA A 270 10.68 23.76 -0.09
N THR A 271 9.34 23.70 -0.07
CA THR A 271 8.54 22.49 -0.24
C THR A 271 8.38 22.06 -1.70
N SER A 272 8.88 22.83 -2.67
CA SER A 272 8.87 22.46 -4.09
C SER A 272 10.21 21.92 -4.58
N ARG A 273 11.30 22.19 -3.84
CA ARG A 273 12.68 21.84 -4.25
C ARG A 273 12.90 20.35 -4.51
N GLY A 274 12.28 19.48 -3.71
CA GLY A 274 12.33 18.03 -3.88
C GLY A 274 11.62 17.59 -5.16
N CYS A 275 10.43 18.13 -5.44
CA CYS A 275 9.74 17.87 -6.71
C CYS A 275 10.59 18.32 -7.91
N HIS A 276 11.18 19.52 -7.86
CA HIS A 276 12.09 19.99 -8.92
C HIS A 276 13.30 19.08 -9.08
N HIS A 277 13.87 18.59 -7.98
CA HIS A 277 14.99 17.67 -8.01
C HIS A 277 14.62 16.33 -8.68
N PHE A 278 13.48 15.74 -8.30
CA PHE A 278 13.01 14.49 -8.92
C PHE A 278 12.75 14.66 -10.42
N ILE A 279 12.17 15.79 -10.84
CA ILE A 279 11.92 16.10 -12.26
C ILE A 279 13.25 16.26 -13.01
N ALA A 280 14.14 17.11 -12.51
CA ALA A 280 15.43 17.38 -13.15
C ALA A 280 16.34 16.14 -13.22
N GLY A 281 16.24 15.25 -12.22
CA GLY A 281 16.98 13.99 -12.17
C GLY A 281 16.38 12.86 -13.02
N GLY A 282 15.24 13.08 -13.69
CA GLY A 282 14.52 12.03 -14.42
C GLY A 282 13.94 10.94 -13.51
N GLU A 283 13.81 11.23 -12.21
CA GLU A 283 13.21 10.31 -11.23
C GLU A 283 11.69 10.38 -11.26
N ALA A 284 11.14 11.50 -11.69
CA ALA A 284 9.71 11.73 -11.84
C ALA A 284 9.39 12.50 -13.12
N GLN A 285 8.28 12.17 -13.76
CA GLN A 285 7.69 12.97 -14.82
C GLN A 285 6.95 14.17 -14.21
N LEU A 286 7.05 15.33 -14.85
CA LEU A 286 6.25 16.49 -14.45
C LEU A 286 4.77 16.20 -14.71
N ALA A 287 3.92 16.45 -13.71
CA ALA A 287 2.47 16.39 -13.85
C ALA A 287 1.83 17.67 -13.33
N THR A 288 0.92 18.25 -14.12
CA THR A 288 0.11 19.42 -13.74
C THR A 288 -1.35 19.09 -13.52
N SER A 289 -1.79 17.88 -13.92
CA SER A 289 -3.14 17.39 -13.65
C SER A 289 -3.18 15.87 -13.43
N ALA A 290 -4.26 15.40 -12.80
CA ALA A 290 -4.55 13.97 -12.68
C ALA A 290 -4.75 13.28 -14.03
N HIS A 291 -5.27 14.00 -15.03
CA HIS A 291 -5.50 13.47 -16.37
C HIS A 291 -4.19 13.06 -17.06
N GLU A 292 -3.13 13.88 -16.96
CA GLU A 292 -1.81 13.55 -17.52
C GLU A 292 -1.26 12.25 -16.92
N VAL A 293 -1.45 12.05 -15.61
CA VAL A 293 -1.03 10.83 -14.91
C VAL A 293 -1.79 9.62 -15.43
N ILE A 294 -3.12 9.70 -15.53
CA ILE A 294 -3.96 8.59 -16.01
C ILE A 294 -3.66 8.29 -17.48
N GLN A 295 -3.46 9.30 -18.33
CA GLN A 295 -3.11 9.12 -19.73
C GLN A 295 -1.77 8.41 -19.87
N ALA A 296 -0.76 8.78 -19.08
CA ALA A 296 0.53 8.10 -19.07
C ALA A 296 0.40 6.62 -18.64
N LEU A 297 -0.48 6.29 -17.69
CA LEU A 297 -0.70 4.89 -17.27
C LEU A 297 -1.45 4.05 -18.29
N THR A 298 -2.42 4.64 -18.99
CA THR A 298 -3.26 3.93 -19.98
C THR A 298 -2.53 3.74 -21.31
N THR A 299 -1.67 4.67 -21.71
CA THR A 299 -0.83 4.53 -22.91
C THR A 299 0.29 3.49 -22.75
N GLN A 300 0.70 3.19 -21.52
CA GLN A 300 1.66 2.14 -21.20
C GLN A 300 1.02 0.76 -20.96
N ASP A 301 -0.32 0.65 -20.94
CA ASP A 301 -1.02 -0.62 -20.90
C ASP A 301 -1.22 -1.19 -22.32
N PRO A 302 -0.50 -2.25 -22.74
CA PRO A 302 -0.62 -2.81 -24.09
C PRO A 302 -2.02 -3.37 -24.38
N THR A 303 -2.84 -3.65 -23.36
CA THR A 303 -4.23 -4.10 -23.51
C THR A 303 -5.20 -2.95 -23.82
N ALA A 304 -4.91 -1.72 -23.38
CA ALA A 304 -5.75 -0.55 -23.68
C ALA A 304 -5.58 -0.07 -25.14
N ALA A 305 -4.39 -0.27 -25.72
CA ALA A 305 -4.12 0.04 -27.13
C ALA A 305 -4.95 -0.82 -28.11
N ALA A 306 -5.31 -2.05 -27.72
CA ALA A 306 -6.14 -2.94 -28.53
C ALA A 306 -7.64 -2.57 -28.50
N ALA A 307 -8.12 -1.88 -27.46
CA ALA A 307 -9.50 -1.43 -27.37
C ALA A 307 -9.74 -0.08 -28.08
N SER A 308 -8.70 0.75 -28.23
CA SER A 308 -8.77 2.04 -28.94
C SER A 308 -8.51 1.93 -30.44
N THR A 309 -7.90 0.82 -30.89
CA THR A 309 -7.85 0.47 -32.31
C THR A 309 -9.06 -0.40 -32.64
N GLY A 310 -10.17 0.25 -33.01
CA GLY A 310 -11.33 -0.39 -33.66
C GLY A 310 -10.98 -0.97 -35.03
N ILE A 311 -9.98 -1.85 -35.09
CA ILE A 311 -9.72 -2.70 -36.25
C ILE A 311 -10.47 -4.00 -35.95
N GLY A 312 -11.70 -4.06 -36.44
CA GLY A 312 -12.41 -5.32 -36.57
C GLY A 312 -11.53 -6.27 -37.36
N LEU A 313 -11.07 -7.33 -36.71
CA LEU A 313 -10.53 -8.50 -37.38
C LEU A 313 -11.69 -9.14 -38.16
N LEU A 314 -11.83 -8.73 -39.42
CA LEU A 314 -12.55 -9.50 -40.42
C LEU A 314 -11.85 -10.86 -40.52
N GLY A 315 -12.55 -11.91 -40.05
CA GLY A 315 -12.19 -13.28 -40.39
C GLY A 315 -12.36 -13.51 -41.91
N PRO A 316 -11.65 -14.49 -42.50
CA PRO A 316 -11.63 -14.68 -43.94
C PRO A 316 -12.96 -15.17 -44.55
N ASP A 317 -13.97 -15.50 -43.75
CA ASP A 317 -15.25 -16.01 -44.25
C ASP A 317 -16.40 -15.07 -43.86
N GLY A 318 -16.65 -14.07 -44.71
CA GLY A 318 -17.79 -13.17 -44.58
C GLY A 318 -19.12 -13.90 -44.78
N VAL A 319 -19.70 -14.42 -43.69
CA VAL A 319 -21.11 -14.85 -43.66
C VAL A 319 -21.76 -14.36 -42.36
N ILE A 320 -22.81 -13.56 -42.54
CA ILE A 320 -23.68 -13.03 -41.48
C ILE A 320 -24.79 -14.07 -41.23
N CYS A 321 -24.95 -14.48 -39.98
CA CYS A 321 -26.21 -14.91 -39.37
C CYS A 321 -26.40 -14.14 -38.07
#